data_AF-A0A2I3CQF4-F1
#
_entry.id   AF-A0A2I3CQF4-F1
#
_cell.length_a   1.000
_cell.length_b   1.000
_cell.length_c   1.000
_cell.angle_alpha   90.00
_cell.angle_beta   90.00
_cell.angle_gamma   90.00
#
_symmetry.space_group_name_H-M   'P 1'
#
loop_
_entity.id
_entity.type
_entity.pdbx_description
1 polymer ?
#
loop_
_entity_poly.entity_id
_entity_poly.type
_entity_poly.pdbx_seq_one_letter_code
_entity_poly.pdbx_strand_id
1 'polypeptide(L)'
;MIDSNQLQINRKVPHLLAEIIKAIESTEDLSFLKDYQEAQIANILESVNIAYRKRVIEAVPPEKYWTVLNLLRYDTAKHIHQSLNKDLQHERLAYITDSELIIFADFLPTEFVDEYLIDQSEESVAHIQQALSYEDNKVGRYAEPHFLVANPKNSVGGIKTELLKRGQSPVRLIIVRDASGVIGTIEPQTLLMHENHIKLTDLTVVTPILEDIQTIQSVSKQVSIDGGAHWFPIMAGGKIMGVLSMATIAITLRELSLQAVVAENVRSEEDLFTPLSVATRLRALWLVINLLTAFVASAIIGLFDNVVEQVVALAILMPVVASMGGIAGSQTLAVAIRGIALNHLHQSNLKLLVNKELKIATINGLIMGLVIAGVVYMVFDSWPLALIICCAIFLNSLAAAASGTLIPFTLKKFNIDPAVAGSVVLTTVTDVVGFFAFLGLGAIFLI
;
A
#
# COMPACT_ATOMS: atom_id res chain seq x y z
N MET A 1 35.34 25.99 -5.05
CA MET A 1 35.70 24.75 -4.32
C MET A 1 34.47 24.33 -3.55
N ILE A 2 33.70 23.41 -4.13
CA ILE A 2 32.53 22.82 -3.47
C ILE A 2 33.10 21.75 -2.54
N ASP A 3 32.74 21.84 -1.28
CA ASP A 3 33.27 21.06 -0.18
C ASP A 3 33.02 19.56 -0.40
N SER A 4 34.09 18.77 -0.30
CA SER A 4 34.12 17.32 -0.57
C SER A 4 33.13 16.53 0.31
N ASN A 5 32.67 17.12 1.41
CA ASN A 5 31.66 16.55 2.30
C ASN A 5 30.23 16.56 1.74
N GLN A 6 29.88 17.47 0.82
CA GLN A 6 28.53 17.49 0.24
C GLN A 6 28.31 16.42 -0.85
N LEU A 7 29.39 15.85 -1.39
CA LEU A 7 29.32 14.77 -2.39
C LEU A 7 29.08 13.38 -1.78
N GLN A 8 29.26 13.20 -0.46
CA GLN A 8 28.98 11.93 0.22
C GLN A 8 27.49 11.76 0.56
N ILE A 9 26.76 12.85 0.76
CA ILE A 9 25.37 12.86 1.26
C ILE A 9 24.35 12.40 0.20
N ASN A 10 24.77 12.28 -1.07
CA ASN A 10 23.87 11.95 -2.19
C ASN A 10 24.33 10.73 -3.00
N ARG A 11 24.92 9.71 -2.35
CA ARG A 11 25.10 8.40 -3.00
C ARG A 11 23.71 7.81 -3.28
N LYS A 12 23.35 7.68 -4.56
CA LYS A 12 22.11 7.03 -4.99
C LYS A 12 22.04 5.63 -4.34
N VAL A 13 20.87 5.27 -3.81
CA VAL A 13 20.54 3.99 -3.14
C VAL A 13 21.19 2.74 -3.79
N PRO A 14 21.31 2.60 -5.14
CA PRO A 14 21.93 1.43 -5.75
C PRO A 14 23.43 1.25 -5.42
N HIS A 15 24.18 2.33 -5.21
CA HIS A 15 25.62 2.24 -4.89
C HIS A 15 25.85 1.73 -3.48
N LEU A 16 25.01 2.17 -2.54
CA LEU A 16 25.07 1.76 -1.15
C LEU A 16 24.69 0.28 -1.00
N LEU A 17 23.67 -0.18 -1.74
CA LEU A 17 23.30 -1.59 -1.79
C LEU A 17 24.46 -2.47 -2.28
N ALA A 18 25.13 -2.06 -3.37
CA ALA A 18 26.26 -2.80 -3.91
C ALA A 18 27.45 -2.83 -2.94
N GLU A 19 27.71 -1.73 -2.23
CA GLU A 19 28.77 -1.62 -1.22
C GLU A 19 28.51 -2.57 -0.03
N ILE A 20 27.25 -2.64 0.45
CA ILE A 20 26.85 -3.52 1.55
C ILE A 20 26.88 -4.98 1.14
N ILE A 21 26.38 -5.33 -0.05
CA ILE A 21 26.44 -6.70 -0.55
C ILE A 21 27.89 -7.15 -0.64
N LYS A 22 28.75 -6.31 -1.24
CA LYS A 22 30.18 -6.59 -1.34
C LYS A 22 30.82 -6.77 0.04
N ALA A 23 30.55 -5.87 0.98
CA ALA A 23 31.11 -5.94 2.34
C ALA A 23 30.64 -7.20 3.08
N ILE A 24 29.39 -7.61 2.92
CA ILE A 24 28.88 -8.83 3.54
C ILE A 24 29.52 -10.07 2.91
N GLU A 25 29.66 -10.10 1.59
CA GLU A 25 30.31 -11.20 0.86
C GLU A 25 31.81 -11.31 1.16
N SER A 26 32.50 -10.18 1.32
CA SER A 26 33.92 -10.13 1.69
C SER A 26 34.17 -10.22 3.20
N THR A 27 33.11 -10.43 4.00
CA THR A 27 33.16 -10.44 5.48
C THR A 27 33.75 -9.17 6.12
N GLU A 28 33.70 -8.04 5.41
CA GLU A 28 34.07 -6.74 5.93
C GLU A 28 33.10 -6.25 7.02
N ASP A 29 33.60 -5.32 7.83
CA ASP A 29 32.82 -4.65 8.87
C ASP A 29 31.88 -3.61 8.24
N LEU A 30 30.65 -3.55 8.75
CA LEU A 30 29.60 -2.63 8.32
C LEU A 30 29.54 -1.37 9.19
N SER A 31 30.57 -1.08 10.00
CA SER A 31 30.63 0.11 10.86
C SER A 31 30.46 1.45 10.13
N PHE A 32 30.68 1.49 8.81
CA PHE A 32 30.37 2.67 7.99
C PHE A 32 28.88 3.04 7.99
N LEU A 33 27.97 2.10 8.33
CA LEU A 33 26.52 2.36 8.43
C LEU A 33 26.18 3.46 9.44
N LYS A 34 27.05 3.72 10.43
CA LYS A 34 26.88 4.82 11.39
C LYS A 34 26.75 6.19 10.71
N ASP A 35 27.40 6.38 9.57
CA ASP A 35 27.46 7.66 8.84
C ASP A 35 26.29 7.83 7.86
N TYR A 36 25.47 6.79 7.67
CA TYR A 36 24.31 6.82 6.78
C TYR A 36 23.03 7.24 7.52
N GLN A 37 22.09 7.83 6.76
CA GLN A 37 20.78 8.19 7.27
C GLN A 37 19.90 6.95 7.46
N GLU A 38 19.01 7.00 8.45
CA GLU A 38 18.11 5.91 8.83
C GLU A 38 17.22 5.49 7.65
N ALA A 39 16.75 6.45 6.86
CA ALA A 39 15.97 6.20 5.65
C ALA A 39 16.77 5.44 4.57
N GLN A 40 18.08 5.68 4.46
CA GLN A 40 18.93 4.95 3.52
C GLN A 40 19.09 3.50 3.98
N ILE A 41 19.35 3.29 5.28
CA ILE A 41 19.47 1.97 5.90
C ILE A 41 18.16 1.17 5.74
N ALA A 42 17.02 1.79 6.02
CA ALA A 42 15.71 1.16 5.86
C ALA A 42 15.47 0.69 4.42
N ASN A 43 15.78 1.53 3.42
CA ASN A 43 15.65 1.15 2.01
C ASN A 43 16.54 -0.05 1.62
N ILE A 44 17.75 -0.16 2.18
CA ILE A 44 18.62 -1.31 1.95
C ILE A 44 17.99 -2.57 2.55
N LEU A 45 17.53 -2.49 3.80
CA LEU A 45 16.92 -3.62 4.51
C LEU A 45 15.70 -4.15 3.74
N GLU A 46 14.89 -3.28 3.14
CA GLU A 46 13.79 -3.67 2.24
C GLU A 46 14.28 -4.38 0.96
N SER A 47 15.50 -4.09 0.52
CA SER A 47 16.06 -4.54 -0.77
C SER A 47 16.92 -5.80 -0.68
N VAL A 48 17.15 -6.36 0.52
CA VAL A 48 18.04 -7.53 0.73
C VAL A 48 17.35 -8.67 1.45
N ASN A 49 17.87 -9.88 1.26
CA ASN A 49 17.30 -11.10 1.85
C ASN A 49 17.51 -11.19 3.37
N ILE A 50 16.86 -12.17 4.00
CA ILE A 50 16.89 -12.36 5.46
C ILE A 50 18.30 -12.45 6.06
N ALA A 51 19.22 -13.10 5.35
CA ALA A 51 20.58 -13.31 5.82
C ALA A 51 21.39 -12.01 5.81
N TYR A 52 21.25 -11.22 4.73
CA TYR A 52 21.83 -9.88 4.66
C TYR A 52 21.15 -8.91 5.64
N ARG A 53 19.82 -8.95 5.78
CA ARG A 53 19.05 -8.12 6.72
C ARG A 53 19.60 -8.25 8.14
N LYS A 54 19.80 -9.49 8.60
CA LYS A 54 20.35 -9.77 9.93
C LYS A 54 21.70 -9.09 10.13
N ARG A 55 22.64 -9.30 9.20
CA ARG A 55 23.99 -8.73 9.30
C ARG A 55 24.01 -7.20 9.24
N VAL A 56 23.16 -6.60 8.40
CA VAL A 56 23.00 -5.15 8.32
C VAL A 56 22.44 -4.61 9.63
N ILE A 57 21.35 -5.18 10.15
CA ILE A 57 20.68 -4.65 11.35
C ILE A 57 21.55 -4.82 12.61
N GLU A 58 22.35 -5.88 12.69
CA GLU A 58 23.31 -6.09 13.79
C GLU A 58 24.38 -5.00 13.83
N ALA A 59 24.76 -4.46 12.66
CA ALA A 59 25.73 -3.38 12.54
C ALA A 59 25.15 -1.97 12.67
N VAL A 60 23.81 -1.82 12.70
CA VAL A 60 23.18 -0.52 12.94
C VAL A 60 23.44 -0.09 14.38
N PRO A 61 23.83 1.17 14.65
CA PRO A 61 23.99 1.69 16.00
C PRO A 61 22.69 1.58 16.82
N PRO A 62 22.73 1.25 18.13
CA PRO A 62 21.54 1.11 18.97
C PRO A 62 20.62 2.31 18.95
N GLU A 63 21.19 3.51 18.89
CA GLU A 63 20.46 4.77 18.87
C GLU A 63 19.62 4.96 17.61
N LYS A 64 20.00 4.32 16.49
CA LYS A 64 19.30 4.40 15.21
C LYS A 64 18.29 3.27 14.99
N TYR A 65 18.35 2.22 15.80
CA TYR A 65 17.66 0.96 15.55
C TYR A 65 16.14 1.12 15.37
N TRP A 66 15.46 1.71 16.36
CA TRP A 66 14.01 1.84 16.32
C TRP A 66 13.53 2.83 15.27
N THR A 67 14.30 3.91 15.03
CA THR A 67 14.02 4.85 13.94
C THR A 67 14.10 4.15 12.58
N VAL A 68 15.11 3.29 12.36
CA VAL A 68 15.21 2.49 11.13
C VAL A 68 14.02 1.55 11.00
N LEU A 69 13.64 0.82 12.06
CA LEU A 69 12.48 -0.08 12.05
C LEU A 69 11.17 0.67 11.71
N ASN A 70 10.99 1.88 12.23
CA ASN A 70 9.81 2.71 11.96
C ASN A 70 9.71 3.17 10.49
N LEU A 71 10.81 3.11 9.73
CA LEU A 71 10.85 3.45 8.30
C LEU A 71 10.69 2.22 7.39
N LEU A 72 10.70 1.01 7.97
CA LEU A 72 10.41 -0.24 7.26
C LEU A 72 8.92 -0.52 7.21
N ARG A 73 8.53 -1.46 6.36
CA ARG A 73 7.22 -2.11 6.44
C ARG A 73 7.10 -2.83 7.78
N TYR A 74 5.89 -2.83 8.34
CA TYR A 74 5.65 -3.36 9.69
C TYR A 74 6.07 -4.84 9.81
N ASP A 75 5.69 -5.67 8.83
CA ASP A 75 6.05 -7.09 8.81
C ASP A 75 7.56 -7.31 8.67
N THR A 76 8.24 -6.47 7.88
CA THR A 76 9.70 -6.49 7.74
C THR A 76 10.38 -6.15 9.06
N ALA A 77 9.92 -5.09 9.75
CA ALA A 77 10.43 -4.68 11.06
C ALA A 77 10.25 -5.80 12.09
N LYS A 78 9.04 -6.37 12.18
CA LYS A 78 8.71 -7.50 13.06
C LYS A 78 9.62 -8.69 12.81
N HIS A 79 9.76 -9.12 11.55
CA HIS A 79 10.61 -10.25 11.21
C HIS A 79 12.08 -9.97 11.56
N ILE A 80 12.58 -8.77 11.28
CA ILE A 80 13.96 -8.39 11.61
C ILE A 80 14.18 -8.47 13.12
N HIS A 81 13.32 -7.83 13.91
CA HIS A 81 13.42 -7.83 15.37
C HIS A 81 13.41 -9.25 15.94
N GLN A 82 12.46 -10.09 15.51
CA GLN A 82 12.33 -11.47 15.99
C GLN A 82 13.47 -12.41 15.55
N SER A 83 14.22 -12.04 14.50
CA SER A 83 15.35 -12.84 14.00
C SER A 83 16.68 -12.61 14.75
N LEU A 84 16.74 -11.55 15.56
CA LEU A 84 17.89 -11.25 16.41
C LEU A 84 18.03 -12.25 17.56
N ASN A 85 19.24 -12.39 18.08
CA ASN A 85 19.44 -13.13 19.33
C ASN A 85 18.87 -12.32 20.52
N LYS A 86 18.60 -13.02 21.64
CA LYS A 86 17.99 -12.40 22.82
C LYS A 86 18.85 -11.27 23.41
N ASP A 87 20.18 -11.43 23.37
CA ASP A 87 21.10 -10.43 23.91
C ASP A 87 21.02 -9.11 23.15
N LEU A 88 21.03 -9.15 21.81
CA LEU A 88 20.86 -7.94 21.00
C LEU A 88 19.46 -7.37 21.13
N GLN A 89 18.40 -8.20 21.17
CA GLN A 89 17.05 -7.69 21.41
C GLN A 89 17.00 -6.87 22.70
N HIS A 90 17.54 -7.42 23.79
CA HIS A 90 17.59 -6.74 25.08
C HIS A 90 18.42 -5.44 25.01
N GLU A 91 19.58 -5.47 24.36
CA GLU A 91 20.39 -4.27 24.12
C GLU A 91 19.59 -3.20 23.35
N ARG A 92 18.85 -3.58 22.30
CA ARG A 92 18.05 -2.61 21.51
C ARG A 92 16.87 -2.06 22.28
N LEU A 93 16.23 -2.87 23.13
CA LEU A 93 15.09 -2.44 23.95
C LEU A 93 15.46 -1.29 24.92
N ALA A 94 16.72 -1.19 25.34
CA ALA A 94 17.20 -0.07 26.17
C ALA A 94 17.10 1.32 25.49
N TYR A 95 16.91 1.36 24.17
CA TYR A 95 16.82 2.59 23.37
C TYR A 95 15.42 2.88 22.84
N ILE A 96 14.41 2.08 23.21
CA ILE A 96 13.04 2.30 22.76
C ILE A 96 12.45 3.55 23.42
N THR A 97 11.63 4.29 22.67
CA THR A 97 10.83 5.41 23.18
C THR A 97 9.36 5.04 23.30
N ASP A 98 8.59 5.85 24.04
CA ASP A 98 7.13 5.70 24.19
C ASP A 98 6.43 5.54 22.83
N SER A 99 6.81 6.35 21.84
CA SER A 99 6.26 6.30 20.49
C SER A 99 6.53 4.98 19.78
N GLU A 100 7.75 4.44 19.89
CA GLU A 100 8.13 3.18 19.23
C GLU A 100 7.50 1.98 19.94
N LEU A 101 7.36 2.04 21.27
CA LEU A 101 6.62 1.04 22.04
C LEU A 101 5.16 0.97 21.58
N ILE A 102 4.48 2.12 21.41
CA ILE A 102 3.09 2.17 20.92
C ILE A 102 2.95 1.57 19.51
N ILE A 103 3.93 1.83 18.64
CA ILE A 103 3.92 1.33 17.25
C ILE A 103 4.16 -0.18 17.22
N PHE A 104 5.09 -0.70 18.03
CA PHE A 104 5.57 -2.07 17.93
C PHE A 104 5.07 -3.03 19.03
N ALA A 105 4.17 -2.58 19.89
CA ALA A 105 3.66 -3.31 21.06
C ALA A 105 3.33 -4.78 20.79
N ASP A 106 2.73 -5.11 19.64
CA ASP A 106 2.27 -6.47 19.33
C ASP A 106 3.38 -7.51 19.17
N PHE A 107 4.63 -7.10 18.96
CA PHE A 107 5.77 -8.01 18.86
C PHE A 107 6.84 -7.78 19.93
N LEU A 108 6.62 -6.86 20.86
CA LEU A 108 7.46 -6.71 22.04
C LEU A 108 7.10 -7.78 23.09
N PRO A 109 8.06 -8.26 23.90
CA PRO A 109 7.77 -9.14 25.03
C PRO A 109 6.82 -8.44 26.01
N THR A 110 5.74 -9.12 26.41
CA THR A 110 4.74 -8.53 27.33
C THR A 110 5.37 -8.12 28.65
N GLU A 111 6.30 -8.93 29.16
CA GLU A 111 7.03 -8.64 30.40
C GLU A 111 7.86 -7.35 30.30
N PHE A 112 8.44 -7.08 29.12
CA PHE A 112 9.19 -5.84 28.88
C PHE A 112 8.26 -4.62 28.88
N VAL A 113 7.08 -4.73 28.26
CA VAL A 113 6.11 -3.62 28.24
C VAL A 113 5.67 -3.29 29.66
N ASP A 114 5.36 -4.30 30.47
CA ASP A 114 4.97 -4.10 31.87
C ASP A 114 6.09 -3.46 32.70
N GLU A 115 7.34 -3.93 32.54
CA GLU A 115 8.51 -3.37 33.23
C GLU A 115 8.80 -1.93 32.79
N TYR A 116 8.74 -1.65 31.48
CA TYR A 116 8.93 -0.32 30.93
C TYR A 116 7.92 0.67 31.53
N LEU A 117 6.65 0.28 31.68
CA LEU A 117 5.61 1.12 32.27
C LEU A 117 5.84 1.42 33.76
N ILE A 118 6.47 0.52 34.52
CA ILE A 118 6.77 0.74 35.95
C ILE A 118 7.78 1.88 36.14
N ASP A 119 8.74 2.00 35.21
CA ASP A 119 9.81 2.99 35.27
C ASP A 119 9.41 4.35 34.66
N GLN A 120 8.22 4.45 34.07
CA GLN A 120 7.71 5.68 33.46
C GLN A 120 6.96 6.59 34.44
N SER A 121 6.85 7.88 34.06
CA SER A 121 6.00 8.83 34.75
C SER A 121 4.51 8.45 34.62
N GLU A 122 3.67 8.86 35.58
CA GLU A 122 2.21 8.66 35.50
C GLU A 122 1.60 9.23 34.21
N GLU A 123 2.16 10.35 33.71
CA GLU A 123 1.72 10.99 32.47
C GLU A 123 2.05 10.12 31.24
N SER A 124 3.28 9.60 31.16
CA SER A 124 3.70 8.67 30.10
C SER A 124 2.90 7.38 30.11
N VAL A 125 2.67 6.77 31.28
CA VAL A 125 1.87 5.55 31.40
C VAL A 125 0.44 5.77 30.92
N ALA A 126 -0.19 6.87 31.35
CA ALA A 126 -1.54 7.22 30.91
C ALA A 126 -1.61 7.43 29.39
N HIS A 127 -0.59 8.07 28.81
CA HIS A 127 -0.48 8.28 27.35
C HIS A 127 -0.34 6.95 26.59
N ILE A 128 0.59 6.07 27.00
CA ILE A 128 0.79 4.77 26.35
C ILE A 128 -0.47 3.91 26.43
N GLN A 129 -1.10 3.80 27.62
CA GLN A 129 -2.35 3.04 27.78
C GLN A 129 -3.49 3.61 26.94
N GLN A 130 -3.60 4.94 26.87
CA GLN A 130 -4.56 5.60 25.99
C GLN A 130 -4.31 5.22 24.55
N ALA A 131 -3.06 5.30 24.07
CA ALA A 131 -2.72 4.98 22.68
C ALA A 131 -3.04 3.52 22.33
N LEU A 132 -2.65 2.58 23.19
CA LEU A 132 -2.87 1.14 22.99
C LEU A 132 -4.36 0.72 23.09
N SER A 133 -5.24 1.59 23.59
CA SER A 133 -6.69 1.34 23.57
C SER A 133 -7.33 1.52 22.18
N TYR A 134 -6.61 2.12 21.23
CA TYR A 134 -7.08 2.34 19.85
C TYR A 134 -6.52 1.31 18.87
N GLU A 135 -7.34 0.95 17.88
CA GLU A 135 -6.87 0.19 16.71
C GLU A 135 -5.79 0.96 15.94
N ASP A 136 -4.90 0.22 15.25
CA ASP A 136 -3.73 0.75 14.53
C ASP A 136 -4.09 1.80 13.47
N ASN A 137 -5.30 1.78 12.94
CA ASN A 137 -5.73 2.70 11.88
C ASN A 137 -6.36 4.00 12.40
N LYS A 138 -6.45 4.18 13.73
CA LYS A 138 -7.15 5.31 14.37
C LYS A 138 -6.21 6.44 14.71
N VAL A 139 -6.74 7.67 14.61
CA VAL A 139 -6.01 8.90 14.93
C VAL A 139 -5.57 8.93 16.40
N GLY A 140 -6.45 8.53 17.32
CA GLY A 140 -6.18 8.55 18.76
C GLY A 140 -4.96 7.75 19.19
N ARG A 141 -4.59 6.69 18.45
CA ARG A 141 -3.40 5.89 18.73
C ARG A 141 -2.10 6.70 18.63
N TYR A 142 -2.07 7.67 17.73
CA TYR A 142 -0.87 8.46 17.40
C TYR A 142 -0.92 9.88 17.96
N ALA A 143 -1.79 10.13 18.95
CA ALA A 143 -1.90 11.43 19.59
C ALA A 143 -0.66 11.72 20.43
N GLU A 144 0.03 12.83 20.17
CA GLU A 144 1.16 13.27 21.01
C GLU A 144 0.74 14.37 22.01
N PRO A 145 1.23 14.35 23.26
CA PRO A 145 0.92 15.38 24.26
C PRO A 145 1.72 16.69 24.06
N HIS A 146 2.46 16.82 22.95
CA HIS A 146 3.39 17.91 22.67
C HIS A 146 2.72 19.19 22.15
N PHE A 147 1.78 19.75 22.93
CA PHE A 147 1.06 20.97 22.56
C PHE A 147 0.94 21.97 23.71
N LEU A 148 0.61 23.21 23.37
CA LEU A 148 0.29 24.26 24.34
C LEU A 148 -1.08 24.85 24.01
N VAL A 149 -1.96 24.95 25.01
CA VAL A 149 -3.23 25.66 24.85
C VAL A 149 -3.05 27.11 25.27
N ALA A 150 -3.45 28.04 24.41
CA ALA A 150 -3.34 29.48 24.67
C ALA A 150 -4.65 30.21 24.35
N ASN A 151 -4.89 31.32 25.05
CA ASN A 151 -6.00 32.21 24.76
C ASN A 151 -5.65 33.16 23.61
N PRO A 152 -6.56 33.50 22.69
CA PRO A 152 -6.31 34.45 21.60
C PRO A 152 -5.76 35.81 22.08
N LYS A 153 -6.14 36.24 23.29
CA LYS A 153 -5.72 37.53 23.88
C LYS A 153 -4.31 37.49 24.47
N ASN A 154 -3.66 36.32 24.56
CA ASN A 154 -2.27 36.24 24.98
C ASN A 154 -1.37 36.94 23.95
N SER A 155 -0.25 37.49 24.40
CA SER A 155 0.76 38.08 23.51
C SER A 155 1.84 37.07 23.17
N VAL A 156 2.49 37.26 22.03
CA VAL A 156 3.64 36.47 21.58
C VAL A 156 4.72 36.39 22.68
N GLY A 157 5.04 37.51 23.34
CA GLY A 157 6.03 37.54 24.40
C GLY A 157 5.63 36.71 25.63
N GLY A 158 4.34 36.70 25.97
CA GLY A 158 3.81 35.86 27.05
C GLY A 158 3.99 34.38 26.75
N ILE A 159 3.67 33.96 25.52
CA ILE A 159 3.85 32.57 25.10
C ILE A 159 5.33 32.18 25.00
N LYS A 160 6.19 33.04 24.45
CA LYS A 160 7.66 32.80 24.44
C LYS A 160 8.19 32.56 25.85
N THR A 161 7.75 33.35 26.82
CA THR A 161 8.14 33.19 28.23
C THR A 161 7.66 31.86 28.79
N GLU A 162 6.44 31.45 28.46
CA GLU A 162 5.89 30.17 28.91
C GLU A 162 6.63 28.97 28.28
N LEU A 163 6.98 29.05 27.00
CA LEU A 163 7.80 28.05 26.32
C LEU A 163 9.18 27.92 26.97
N LEU A 164 9.81 29.04 27.36
CA LEU A 164 11.09 29.03 28.06
C LEU A 164 11.01 28.36 29.44
N LYS A 165 9.91 28.56 30.18
CA LYS A 165 9.71 27.91 31.49
C LYS A 165 9.55 26.40 31.39
N ARG A 166 8.98 25.91 30.30
CA ARG A 166 8.81 24.47 30.03
C ARG A 166 10.12 23.76 29.71
N GLY A 167 11.22 24.50 29.52
CA GLY A 167 12.55 23.94 29.33
C GLY A 167 12.63 23.04 28.09
N GLN A 168 12.86 21.74 28.30
CA GLN A 168 13.06 20.77 27.23
C GLN A 168 11.78 20.07 26.74
N SER A 169 10.61 20.31 27.35
CA SER A 169 9.35 19.71 26.85
C SER A 169 9.02 20.29 25.47
N PRO A 170 9.05 19.49 24.39
CA PRO A 170 8.89 20.01 23.05
C PRO A 170 7.41 20.36 22.84
N VAL A 171 7.12 21.64 22.61
CA VAL A 171 5.82 22.06 22.09
C VAL A 171 5.91 22.04 20.57
N ARG A 172 5.08 21.22 19.91
CA ARG A 172 4.99 21.12 18.44
C ARG A 172 3.93 22.05 17.87
N LEU A 173 2.86 22.30 18.62
CA LEU A 173 1.73 23.12 18.18
C LEU A 173 1.15 23.94 19.33
N ILE A 174 0.82 25.19 19.06
CA ILE A 174 0.07 26.04 19.97
C ILE A 174 -1.39 26.04 19.50
N ILE A 175 -2.28 25.48 20.31
CA ILE A 175 -3.71 25.41 20.04
C ILE A 175 -4.36 26.64 20.66
N VAL A 176 -4.91 27.51 19.81
CA VAL A 176 -5.55 28.74 20.25
C VAL A 176 -7.03 28.43 20.51
N ARG A 177 -7.47 28.65 21.76
CA ARG A 177 -8.80 28.29 22.25
C ARG A 177 -9.44 29.43 23.04
N ASP A 178 -10.73 29.63 22.83
CA ASP A 178 -11.57 30.51 23.65
C ASP A 178 -12.80 29.77 24.23
N ALA A 179 -13.79 30.52 24.71
CA ALA A 179 -15.02 29.95 25.28
C ALA A 179 -15.90 29.21 24.25
N SER A 180 -15.76 29.52 22.96
CA SER A 180 -16.51 28.90 21.87
C SER A 180 -15.87 27.61 21.35
N GLY A 181 -14.56 27.42 21.58
CA GLY A 181 -13.83 26.24 21.15
C GLY A 181 -12.42 26.56 20.66
N VAL A 182 -11.84 25.61 19.91
CA VAL A 182 -10.57 25.80 19.23
C VAL A 182 -10.82 26.67 17.99
N ILE A 183 -10.13 27.80 17.92
CA ILE A 183 -10.28 28.77 16.81
C ILE A 183 -9.21 28.60 15.73
N GLY A 184 -8.09 27.95 16.07
CA GLY A 184 -7.00 27.67 15.15
C GLY A 184 -5.72 27.32 15.87
N THR A 185 -4.61 27.33 15.14
CA THR A 185 -3.30 26.92 15.65
C THR A 185 -2.19 27.86 15.21
N ILE A 186 -1.06 27.78 15.90
CA ILE A 186 0.16 28.54 15.61
C ILE A 186 1.34 27.58 15.78
N GLU A 187 2.24 27.55 14.80
CA GLU A 187 3.51 26.84 14.95
C GLU A 187 4.46 27.65 15.84
N PRO A 188 5.17 27.04 16.80
CA PRO A 188 6.06 27.76 17.71
C PRO A 188 7.12 28.62 17.00
N GLN A 189 7.57 28.19 15.82
CA GLN A 189 8.56 28.89 15.00
C GLN A 189 8.05 30.26 14.53
N THR A 190 6.74 30.39 14.27
CA THR A 190 6.10 31.64 13.88
C THR A 190 6.29 32.73 14.94
N LEU A 191 6.30 32.36 16.22
CA LEU A 191 6.50 33.33 17.31
C LEU A 191 7.86 34.01 17.22
N LEU A 192 8.90 33.31 16.75
CA LEU A 192 10.26 33.84 16.64
C LEU A 192 10.36 34.99 15.62
N MET A 193 9.49 34.99 14.62
CA MET A 193 9.45 35.99 13.56
C MET A 193 8.60 37.22 13.90
N HIS A 194 7.94 37.23 15.07
CA HIS A 194 6.98 38.27 15.45
C HIS A 194 7.36 38.97 16.76
N GLU A 195 6.99 40.24 16.86
CA GLU A 195 7.23 41.08 18.03
C GLU A 195 6.41 40.66 19.25
N ASN A 196 6.95 40.87 20.45
CA ASN A 196 6.37 40.36 21.71
C ASN A 196 4.99 40.93 22.06
N HIS A 197 4.63 42.09 21.52
CA HIS A 197 3.38 42.78 21.83
C HIS A 197 2.18 42.29 20.98
N ILE A 198 2.45 41.63 19.85
CA ILE A 198 1.43 41.09 18.93
C ILE A 198 0.57 40.04 19.66
N LYS A 199 -0.73 40.02 19.36
CA LYS A 199 -1.68 39.07 19.94
C LYS A 199 -1.73 37.78 19.13
N LEU A 200 -2.04 36.66 19.78
CA LEU A 200 -2.14 35.38 19.08
C LEU A 200 -3.28 35.36 18.06
N THR A 201 -4.36 36.11 18.29
CA THR A 201 -5.45 36.25 17.31
C THR A 201 -4.96 36.64 15.92
N ASP A 202 -3.94 37.51 15.83
CA ASP A 202 -3.43 38.04 14.57
C ASP A 202 -2.56 37.03 13.80
N LEU A 203 -2.09 35.98 14.50
CA LEU A 203 -1.21 34.94 13.95
C LEU A 203 -1.91 33.59 13.79
N THR A 204 -3.15 33.48 14.26
CA THR A 204 -3.88 32.21 14.31
C THR A 204 -4.24 31.77 12.89
N VAL A 205 -3.88 30.53 12.54
CA VAL A 205 -4.26 29.89 11.28
C VAL A 205 -5.36 28.89 11.55
N VAL A 206 -6.41 28.89 10.72
CA VAL A 206 -7.46 27.87 10.80
C VAL A 206 -6.89 26.54 10.29
N THR A 207 -6.85 25.55 11.17
CA THR A 207 -6.30 24.21 10.88
C THR A 207 -7.40 23.17 11.10
N PRO A 208 -7.50 22.12 10.25
CA PRO A 208 -8.44 21.02 10.48
C PRO A 208 -8.25 20.41 11.88
N ILE A 209 -9.36 20.24 12.60
CA ILE A 209 -9.39 19.55 13.89
C ILE A 209 -9.80 18.09 13.64
N LEU A 210 -9.02 17.17 14.17
CA LEU A 210 -9.23 15.74 14.01
C LEU A 210 -9.97 15.17 15.22
N GLU A 211 -10.79 14.14 15.00
CA GLU A 211 -11.41 13.37 16.09
C GLU A 211 -10.63 12.06 16.27
N ASP A 212 -10.44 11.65 17.52
CA ASP A 212 -9.68 10.46 17.92
C ASP A 212 -10.13 9.16 17.23
N ILE A 213 -11.44 8.99 17.03
CA ILE A 213 -12.04 7.80 16.41
C ILE A 213 -11.97 7.78 14.87
N GLN A 214 -11.52 8.87 14.24
CA GLN A 214 -11.32 8.91 12.80
C GLN A 214 -10.22 7.94 12.38
N THR A 215 -10.32 7.44 11.15
CA THR A 215 -9.24 6.65 10.56
C THR A 215 -8.22 7.57 9.91
N ILE A 216 -6.94 7.17 9.92
CA ILE A 216 -5.87 7.89 9.23
C ILE A 216 -6.20 8.12 7.74
N GLN A 217 -6.82 7.13 7.08
CA GLN A 217 -7.29 7.25 5.68
C GLN A 217 -8.41 8.27 5.48
N SER A 218 -9.27 8.48 6.47
CA SER A 218 -10.31 9.52 6.41
C SER A 218 -9.73 10.92 6.63
N VAL A 219 -8.73 11.04 7.51
CA VAL A 219 -8.03 12.30 7.79
C VAL A 219 -7.19 12.74 6.61
N SER A 220 -6.57 11.81 5.88
CA SER A 220 -5.75 12.13 4.71
C SER A 220 -6.49 12.85 3.58
N LYS A 221 -7.82 12.78 3.57
CA LYS A 221 -8.68 13.49 2.61
C LYS A 221 -9.08 14.88 3.08
N GLN A 222 -8.97 15.14 4.38
CA GLN A 222 -9.31 16.41 5.03
C GLN A 222 -8.11 17.34 5.14
N VAL A 223 -6.91 16.75 5.25
CA VAL A 223 -5.64 17.47 5.36
C VAL A 223 -5.09 17.76 3.97
N SER A 224 -4.85 19.03 3.69
CA SER A 224 -4.20 19.47 2.45
C SER A 224 -2.68 19.22 2.50
N ILE A 225 -2.12 18.72 1.39
CA ILE A 225 -0.68 18.48 1.21
C ILE A 225 0.04 19.76 0.73
N ASP A 226 -0.69 20.87 0.56
CA ASP A 226 -0.17 22.15 0.07
C ASP A 226 0.83 22.85 1.03
N GLY A 227 1.11 22.24 2.18
CA GLY A 227 2.29 22.55 3.01
C GLY A 227 2.07 23.63 4.07
N GLY A 228 0.82 23.99 4.37
CA GLY A 228 0.50 25.04 5.34
C GLY A 228 0.60 24.65 6.82
N ALA A 229 0.42 23.37 7.16
CA ALA A 229 0.41 22.89 8.55
C ALA A 229 1.09 21.52 8.68
N HIS A 230 2.04 21.41 9.61
CA HIS A 230 2.77 20.16 9.88
C HIS A 230 2.13 19.30 10.98
N TRP A 231 1.27 19.90 11.80
CA TRP A 231 0.64 19.28 12.96
C TRP A 231 -0.84 19.63 13.03
N PHE A 232 -1.65 18.68 13.50
CA PHE A 232 -3.11 18.80 13.57
C PHE A 232 -3.59 18.50 15.00
N PRO A 233 -4.46 19.33 15.59
CA PRO A 233 -5.02 19.06 16.90
C PRO A 233 -6.01 17.90 16.85
N ILE A 234 -5.96 17.03 17.87
CA ILE A 234 -6.86 15.90 18.06
C ILE A 234 -7.79 16.20 19.24
N MET A 235 -9.08 15.96 19.03
CA MET A 235 -10.12 16.07 20.03
C MET A 235 -10.68 14.69 20.37
N ALA A 236 -11.06 14.52 21.64
CA ALA A 236 -11.84 13.39 22.12
C ALA A 236 -12.88 13.89 23.13
N GLY A 237 -14.16 13.66 22.85
CA GLY A 237 -15.26 14.08 23.74
C GLY A 237 -15.26 15.58 24.06
N GLY A 238 -14.87 16.43 23.10
CA GLY A 238 -14.83 17.89 23.26
C GLY A 238 -13.64 18.43 24.07
N LYS A 239 -12.65 17.58 24.40
CA LYS A 239 -11.36 17.97 24.99
C LYS A 239 -10.22 17.76 24.01
N ILE A 240 -9.19 18.58 24.13
CA ILE A 240 -7.95 18.41 23.36
C ILE A 240 -7.22 17.21 23.96
N MET A 241 -7.04 16.17 23.14
CA MET A 241 -6.31 14.96 23.50
C MET A 241 -4.82 15.11 23.21
N GLY A 242 -4.48 15.68 22.05
CA GLY A 242 -3.10 15.73 21.58
C GLY A 242 -2.97 16.37 20.22
N VAL A 243 -1.84 16.11 19.57
CA VAL A 243 -1.56 16.54 18.20
C VAL A 243 -1.04 15.40 17.35
N LEU A 244 -1.32 15.43 16.05
CA LEU A 244 -0.86 14.44 15.07
C LEU A 244 0.00 15.11 14.01
N SER A 245 1.14 14.52 13.69
CA SER A 245 2.03 15.04 12.64
C SER A 245 1.60 14.59 11.24
N MET A 246 1.86 15.43 10.24
CA MET A 246 1.68 15.07 8.83
C MET A 246 2.62 13.92 8.41
N ALA A 247 3.80 13.83 9.02
CA ALA A 247 4.76 12.76 8.76
C ALA A 247 4.21 11.40 9.22
N THR A 248 3.59 11.34 10.40
CA THR A 248 2.92 10.13 10.92
C THR A 248 1.77 9.73 10.01
N ILE A 249 0.93 10.69 9.60
CA ILE A 249 -0.13 10.44 8.61
C ILE A 249 0.47 9.83 7.33
N ALA A 250 1.53 10.41 6.78
CA ALA A 250 2.15 9.93 5.54
C ALA A 250 2.76 8.52 5.67
N ILE A 251 3.47 8.24 6.78
CA ILE A 251 4.07 6.92 7.03
C ILE A 251 2.99 5.86 7.21
N THR A 252 1.99 6.13 8.06
CA THR A 252 0.89 5.19 8.31
C THR A 252 0.03 4.98 7.05
N LEU A 253 -0.22 6.03 6.25
CA LEU A 253 -0.89 5.87 4.96
C LEU A 253 -0.07 5.06 3.96
N ARG A 254 1.25 5.29 3.90
CA ARG A 254 2.13 4.50 3.06
C ARG A 254 2.00 3.02 3.43
N GLU A 255 2.06 2.69 4.72
CA GLU A 255 1.89 1.32 5.19
C GLU A 255 0.51 0.76 4.85
N LEU A 256 -0.58 1.48 5.15
CA LEU A 256 -1.93 1.05 4.80
C LEU A 256 -2.13 0.90 3.28
N SER A 257 -1.52 1.76 2.48
CA SER A 257 -1.58 1.70 1.01
C SER A 257 -0.74 0.56 0.45
N LEU A 258 0.41 0.27 1.05
CA LEU A 258 1.23 -0.88 0.70
C LEU A 258 0.53 -2.17 1.11
N GLN A 259 -0.11 -2.23 2.27
CA GLN A 259 -0.99 -3.32 2.64
C GLN A 259 -2.16 -3.47 1.66
N ALA A 260 -2.70 -2.38 1.11
CA ALA A 260 -3.74 -2.45 0.08
C ALA A 260 -3.21 -2.91 -1.30
N VAL A 261 -2.00 -2.50 -1.70
CA VAL A 261 -1.34 -2.91 -2.97
C VAL A 261 -0.74 -4.32 -2.88
N VAL A 262 -0.28 -4.71 -1.70
CA VAL A 262 0.16 -6.07 -1.36
C VAL A 262 -1.05 -6.96 -1.19
N ALA A 263 -2.16 -6.50 -0.59
CA ALA A 263 -3.45 -7.21 -0.66
C ALA A 263 -3.88 -7.38 -2.12
N GLU A 264 -3.68 -6.37 -2.98
CA GLU A 264 -3.88 -6.48 -4.43
C GLU A 264 -2.93 -7.50 -5.13
N ASN A 265 -2.00 -8.16 -4.46
CA ASN A 265 -1.24 -9.26 -5.06
C ASN A 265 -1.16 -10.53 -4.20
N VAL A 266 -1.44 -10.47 -2.91
CA VAL A 266 -0.89 -11.41 -1.93
C VAL A 266 -1.67 -11.22 -0.60
N ARG A 267 -2.73 -12.01 -0.37
CA ARG A 267 -2.93 -12.65 0.96
C ARG A 267 -2.06 -13.91 1.04
N SER A 268 -0.82 -13.79 0.58
CA SER A 268 0.25 -14.66 0.98
C SER A 268 1.14 -13.85 1.92
N GLU A 269 1.83 -14.47 2.84
CA GLU A 269 2.86 -13.79 3.63
C GLU A 269 4.14 -13.63 2.77
N GLU A 270 3.98 -13.36 1.45
CA GLU A 270 5.05 -13.49 0.46
C GLU A 270 5.70 -12.13 0.13
N ASP A 271 6.65 -11.70 0.95
CA ASP A 271 7.68 -10.70 0.63
C ASP A 271 8.69 -11.27 -0.40
N LEU A 272 9.47 -10.38 -1.05
CA LEU A 272 10.53 -10.70 -2.03
C LEU A 272 11.51 -11.77 -1.53
N PHE A 273 11.64 -11.90 -0.20
CA PHE A 273 12.58 -12.80 0.47
C PHE A 273 11.90 -13.84 1.37
N THR A 274 10.64 -14.16 1.09
CA THR A 274 9.89 -15.22 1.78
C THR A 274 10.59 -16.57 1.66
N PRO A 275 10.64 -17.39 2.73
CA PRO A 275 11.25 -18.70 2.67
C PRO A 275 10.70 -19.55 1.53
N LEU A 276 11.59 -20.22 0.79
CA LEU A 276 11.24 -21.00 -0.41
C LEU A 276 10.12 -22.02 -0.16
N SER A 277 10.13 -22.68 1.00
CA SER A 277 9.13 -23.70 1.36
C SER A 277 7.71 -23.11 1.52
N VAL A 278 7.61 -21.90 2.07
CA VAL A 278 6.35 -21.18 2.27
C VAL A 278 5.84 -20.67 0.93
N ALA A 279 6.70 -19.97 0.16
CA ALA A 279 6.39 -19.49 -1.18
C ALA A 279 5.92 -20.62 -2.11
N THR A 280 6.60 -21.77 -2.09
CA THR A 280 6.24 -22.93 -2.92
C THR A 280 4.84 -23.45 -2.59
N ARG A 281 4.48 -23.56 -1.30
CA ARG A 281 3.16 -24.06 -0.89
C ARG A 281 2.03 -23.12 -1.33
N LEU A 282 2.23 -21.82 -1.14
CA LEU A 282 1.26 -20.78 -1.51
C LEU A 282 1.04 -20.74 -3.03
N ARG A 283 2.13 -20.78 -3.81
CA ARG A 283 2.05 -20.83 -5.28
C ARG A 283 1.46 -22.14 -5.79
N ALA A 284 1.79 -23.28 -5.17
CA ALA A 284 1.27 -24.58 -5.56
C ALA A 284 -0.25 -24.66 -5.46
N LEU A 285 -0.84 -24.10 -4.39
CA LEU A 285 -2.29 -24.05 -4.24
C LEU A 285 -2.96 -23.28 -5.38
N TRP A 286 -2.43 -22.11 -5.72
CA TRP A 286 -2.95 -21.30 -6.82
C TRP A 286 -2.74 -21.95 -8.19
N LEU A 287 -1.60 -22.61 -8.41
CA LEU A 287 -1.36 -23.39 -9.62
C LEU A 287 -2.36 -24.53 -9.78
N VAL A 288 -2.72 -25.22 -8.69
CA VAL A 288 -3.75 -26.27 -8.71
C VAL A 288 -5.11 -25.69 -9.05
N ILE A 289 -5.49 -24.55 -8.47
CA ILE A 289 -6.76 -23.88 -8.78
C ILE A 289 -6.80 -23.49 -10.27
N ASN A 290 -5.74 -22.87 -10.78
CA ASN A 290 -5.64 -22.49 -12.20
C ASN A 290 -5.65 -23.72 -13.13
N LEU A 291 -5.06 -24.84 -12.70
CA LEU A 291 -5.10 -26.09 -13.46
C LEU A 291 -6.53 -26.66 -13.52
N LEU A 292 -7.26 -26.63 -12.41
CA LEU A 292 -8.66 -27.06 -12.37
C LEU A 292 -9.53 -26.23 -13.32
N THR A 293 -9.31 -24.92 -13.38
CA THR A 293 -10.04 -24.07 -14.32
C THR A 293 -9.62 -24.28 -15.76
N ALA A 294 -8.35 -24.58 -16.04
CA ALA A 294 -7.91 -24.99 -17.38
C ALA A 294 -8.65 -26.25 -17.87
N PHE A 295 -8.90 -27.23 -16.99
CA PHE A 295 -9.71 -28.40 -17.34
C PHE A 295 -11.16 -28.05 -17.71
N VAL A 296 -11.74 -27.01 -17.09
CA VAL A 296 -13.09 -26.53 -17.48
C VAL A 296 -13.07 -25.98 -18.90
N ALA A 297 -12.07 -25.18 -19.26
CA ALA A 297 -11.92 -24.67 -20.62
C ALA A 297 -11.66 -25.81 -21.63
N SER A 298 -10.82 -26.80 -21.29
CA SER A 298 -10.59 -27.99 -22.13
C SER A 298 -11.85 -28.82 -22.32
N ALA A 299 -12.71 -28.95 -21.31
CA ALA A 299 -13.97 -29.67 -21.43
C ALA A 299 -14.91 -29.01 -22.47
N ILE A 300 -14.90 -27.67 -22.57
CA ILE A 300 -15.65 -26.95 -23.61
C ILE A 300 -15.12 -27.26 -25.00
N ILE A 301 -13.79 -27.33 -25.18
CA ILE A 301 -13.19 -27.74 -26.47
C ILE A 301 -13.65 -29.15 -26.83
N GLY A 302 -13.66 -30.07 -25.86
CA GLY A 302 -14.09 -31.46 -26.07
C GLY A 302 -15.54 -31.63 -26.52
N LEU A 303 -16.42 -30.66 -26.27
CA LEU A 303 -17.79 -30.67 -26.82
C LEU A 303 -17.82 -30.48 -28.34
N PHE A 304 -16.75 -29.95 -28.93
CA PHE A 304 -16.61 -29.65 -30.35
C PHE A 304 -15.51 -30.49 -31.01
N ASP A 305 -15.15 -31.65 -30.46
CA ASP A 305 -14.07 -32.51 -30.99
C ASP A 305 -14.30 -32.86 -32.48
N ASN A 306 -15.53 -33.27 -32.82
CA ASN A 306 -15.95 -33.54 -34.20
C ASN A 306 -15.76 -32.35 -35.15
N VAL A 307 -15.81 -31.12 -34.64
CA VAL A 307 -15.64 -29.88 -35.42
C VAL A 307 -14.16 -29.62 -35.66
N VAL A 308 -13.35 -29.82 -34.63
CA VAL A 308 -11.90 -29.64 -34.68
C VAL A 308 -11.25 -30.67 -35.61
N GLU A 309 -11.72 -31.92 -35.60
CA GLU A 309 -11.26 -32.97 -36.52
C GLU A 309 -11.50 -32.62 -37.99
N GLN A 310 -12.64 -32.00 -38.30
CA GLN A 310 -13.00 -31.62 -39.66
C GLN A 310 -12.31 -30.34 -40.13
N VAL A 311 -12.08 -29.39 -39.22
CA VAL A 311 -11.45 -28.11 -39.52
C VAL A 311 -10.28 -27.84 -38.59
N VAL A 312 -9.14 -28.45 -38.91
CA VAL A 312 -7.87 -28.30 -38.16
C VAL A 312 -7.44 -26.84 -38.01
N ALA A 313 -7.80 -25.97 -38.95
CA ALA A 313 -7.52 -24.54 -38.87
C ALA A 313 -8.14 -23.86 -37.64
N LEU A 314 -9.27 -24.36 -37.13
CA LEU A 314 -9.86 -23.87 -35.88
C LEU A 314 -8.90 -24.13 -34.71
N ALA A 315 -8.28 -25.31 -34.62
CA ALA A 315 -7.32 -25.60 -33.55
C ALA A 315 -6.10 -24.69 -33.58
N ILE A 316 -5.60 -24.35 -34.77
CA ILE A 316 -4.45 -23.44 -34.95
C ILE A 316 -4.80 -22.03 -34.46
N LEU A 317 -6.06 -21.62 -34.59
CA LEU A 317 -6.54 -20.27 -34.25
C LEU A 317 -7.05 -20.13 -32.82
N MET A 318 -7.29 -21.22 -32.09
CA MET A 318 -7.73 -21.20 -30.69
C MET A 318 -6.84 -20.33 -29.78
N PRO A 319 -5.49 -20.41 -29.84
CA PRO A 319 -4.63 -19.58 -28.99
C PRO A 319 -4.80 -18.08 -29.23
N VAL A 320 -5.15 -17.68 -30.46
CA VAL A 320 -5.38 -16.27 -30.81
C VAL A 320 -6.63 -15.76 -30.10
N VAL A 321 -7.71 -16.53 -30.13
CA VAL A 321 -8.98 -16.17 -29.48
C VAL A 321 -8.82 -16.08 -27.96
N ALA A 322 -8.17 -17.07 -27.35
CA ALA A 322 -7.91 -17.09 -25.90
C ALA A 322 -7.03 -15.89 -25.48
N SER A 323 -5.93 -15.64 -26.19
CA SER A 323 -5.01 -14.54 -25.91
C SER A 323 -5.70 -13.18 -25.96
N MET A 324 -6.49 -12.90 -27.01
CA MET A 324 -7.19 -11.62 -27.14
C MET A 324 -8.23 -11.40 -26.03
N GLY A 325 -8.96 -12.44 -25.64
CA GLY A 325 -9.89 -12.37 -24.50
C GLY A 325 -9.17 -12.10 -23.19
N GLY A 326 -8.10 -12.86 -22.91
CA GLY A 326 -7.31 -12.71 -21.69
C GLY A 326 -6.67 -11.33 -21.54
N ILE A 327 -6.10 -10.78 -22.63
CA ILE A 327 -5.48 -9.45 -22.61
C ILE A 327 -6.54 -8.35 -22.40
N ALA A 328 -7.63 -8.37 -23.18
CA ALA A 328 -8.70 -7.38 -23.05
C ALA A 328 -9.32 -7.42 -21.65
N GLY A 329 -9.60 -8.63 -21.16
CA GLY A 329 -10.15 -8.83 -19.83
C GLY A 329 -9.22 -8.34 -18.74
N SER A 330 -7.92 -8.63 -18.84
CA SER A 330 -6.94 -8.27 -17.81
C SER A 330 -6.77 -6.75 -17.70
N GLN A 331 -6.88 -6.03 -18.83
CA GLN A 331 -6.88 -4.58 -18.83
C GLN A 331 -8.10 -4.01 -18.09
N THR A 332 -9.30 -4.50 -18.42
CA THR A 332 -10.53 -4.08 -17.74
C THR A 332 -10.52 -4.46 -16.25
N LEU A 333 -10.01 -5.65 -15.92
CA LEU A 333 -9.84 -6.14 -14.56
C LEU A 333 -8.95 -5.20 -13.73
N ALA A 334 -7.80 -4.79 -14.28
CA ALA A 334 -6.89 -3.88 -13.59
C ALA A 334 -7.54 -2.50 -13.32
N VAL A 335 -8.33 -1.98 -14.26
CA VAL A 335 -9.08 -0.73 -14.07
C VAL A 335 -10.13 -0.87 -12.97
N ALA A 336 -10.86 -1.98 -12.96
CA ALA A 336 -11.88 -2.26 -11.95
C ALA A 336 -11.29 -2.45 -10.54
N ILE A 337 -10.22 -3.25 -10.40
CA ILE A 337 -9.50 -3.46 -9.14
C ILE A 337 -9.00 -2.13 -8.57
N ARG A 338 -8.30 -1.33 -9.39
CA ARG A 338 -7.83 0.00 -8.97
C ARG A 338 -8.98 0.91 -8.53
N GLY A 339 -10.10 0.87 -9.25
CA GLY A 339 -11.31 1.63 -8.87
C GLY A 339 -11.87 1.22 -7.51
N ILE A 340 -11.82 -0.07 -7.19
CA ILE A 340 -12.23 -0.61 -5.89
C ILE A 340 -11.26 -0.18 -4.78
N ALA A 341 -9.95 -0.33 -4.98
CA ALA A 341 -8.95 0.00 -3.97
C ALA A 341 -8.89 1.50 -3.64
N LEU A 342 -9.08 2.36 -4.65
CA LEU A 342 -9.17 3.81 -4.45
C LEU A 342 -10.52 4.28 -3.87
N ASN A 343 -11.44 3.37 -3.53
CA ASN A 343 -12.82 3.69 -3.11
C ASN A 343 -13.55 4.59 -4.13
N HIS A 344 -13.23 4.46 -5.41
CA HIS A 344 -13.91 5.15 -6.50
C HIS A 344 -15.06 4.32 -7.08
N LEU A 345 -15.05 2.99 -6.88
CA LEU A 345 -16.07 2.07 -7.39
C LEU A 345 -16.96 1.53 -6.26
N HIS A 346 -18.27 1.73 -6.40
CA HIS A 346 -19.33 1.30 -5.49
C HIS A 346 -20.48 0.64 -6.29
N GLN A 347 -21.44 0.03 -5.60
CA GLN A 347 -22.63 -0.55 -6.27
C GLN A 347 -23.38 0.47 -7.13
N SER A 348 -23.43 1.73 -6.69
CA SER A 348 -24.17 2.81 -7.35
C SER A 348 -23.59 3.21 -8.71
N ASN A 349 -22.28 3.07 -8.93
CA ASN A 349 -21.62 3.44 -10.18
C ASN A 349 -21.07 2.25 -10.99
N LEU A 350 -21.21 1.01 -10.49
CA LEU A 350 -20.81 -0.21 -11.20
C LEU A 350 -21.41 -0.30 -12.62
N LYS A 351 -22.70 0.01 -12.77
CA LYS A 351 -23.39 -0.02 -14.07
C LYS A 351 -22.80 0.97 -15.07
N LEU A 352 -22.34 2.14 -14.60
CA LEU A 352 -21.70 3.14 -15.45
C LEU A 352 -20.34 2.63 -15.96
N LEU A 353 -19.56 1.97 -15.10
CA LEU A 353 -18.29 1.36 -15.48
C LEU A 353 -18.49 0.22 -16.49
N VAL A 354 -19.41 -0.71 -16.21
CA VAL A 354 -19.73 -1.83 -17.13
C VAL A 354 -20.11 -1.31 -18.51
N ASN A 355 -20.99 -0.29 -18.57
CA ASN A 355 -21.39 0.30 -19.84
C ASN A 355 -20.24 1.01 -20.58
N LYS A 356 -19.32 1.65 -19.85
CA LYS A 356 -18.13 2.27 -20.43
C LYS A 356 -17.20 1.22 -21.03
N GLU A 357 -16.88 0.19 -20.26
CA GLU A 357 -15.97 -0.89 -20.68
C GLU A 357 -16.56 -1.71 -21.83
N LEU A 358 -17.87 -1.98 -21.81
CA LEU A 358 -18.53 -2.67 -22.92
C LEU A 358 -18.44 -1.87 -24.23
N LYS A 359 -18.57 -0.54 -24.18
CA LYS A 359 -18.39 0.32 -25.36
C LYS A 359 -16.95 0.29 -25.89
N ILE A 360 -15.96 0.32 -24.99
CA ILE A 360 -14.55 0.19 -25.36
C ILE A 360 -14.30 -1.17 -26.02
N ALA A 361 -14.84 -2.24 -25.45
CA ALA A 361 -14.73 -3.59 -25.99
C ALA A 361 -15.43 -3.77 -27.34
N THR A 362 -16.59 -3.14 -27.56
CA THR A 362 -17.25 -3.15 -28.87
C THR A 362 -16.34 -2.56 -29.95
N ILE A 363 -15.75 -1.38 -29.68
CA ILE A 363 -14.90 -0.68 -30.65
C ILE A 363 -13.61 -1.48 -30.90
N ASN A 364 -12.90 -1.83 -29.83
CA ASN A 364 -11.62 -2.55 -29.94
C ASN A 364 -11.79 -3.97 -30.47
N GLY A 365 -12.82 -4.69 -30.04
CA GLY A 365 -13.13 -6.04 -30.49
C GLY A 365 -13.46 -6.08 -31.98
N LEU A 366 -14.18 -5.07 -32.50
CA LEU A 366 -14.48 -4.98 -33.93
C LEU A 366 -13.21 -4.67 -34.74
N ILE A 367 -12.42 -3.68 -34.32
CA ILE A 367 -11.17 -3.30 -35.00
C ILE A 367 -10.20 -4.48 -35.04
N MET A 368 -9.94 -5.11 -33.89
CA MET A 368 -9.01 -6.23 -33.80
C MET A 368 -9.56 -7.49 -34.49
N GLY A 369 -10.86 -7.74 -34.41
CA GLY A 369 -11.52 -8.82 -35.13
C GLY A 369 -11.32 -8.69 -36.64
N LEU A 370 -11.48 -7.49 -37.20
CA LEU A 370 -11.25 -7.23 -38.63
C LEU A 370 -9.79 -7.39 -39.03
N VAL A 371 -8.85 -6.90 -38.21
CA VAL A 371 -7.41 -7.07 -38.47
C VAL A 371 -7.04 -8.55 -38.49
N ILE A 372 -7.48 -9.31 -37.50
CA ILE A 372 -7.19 -10.74 -37.40
C ILE A 372 -7.89 -11.53 -38.51
N ALA A 373 -9.11 -11.16 -38.88
CA ALA A 373 -9.80 -11.73 -40.03
C ALA A 373 -9.02 -11.54 -41.34
N GLY A 374 -8.43 -10.35 -41.55
CA GLY A 374 -7.58 -10.08 -42.70
C GLY A 374 -6.36 -10.99 -42.75
N VAL A 375 -5.69 -11.20 -41.59
CA VAL A 375 -4.56 -12.13 -41.48
C VAL A 375 -5.00 -13.57 -41.74
N VAL A 376 -6.11 -14.01 -41.15
CA VAL A 376 -6.65 -15.37 -41.34
C VAL A 376 -7.02 -15.61 -42.79
N TYR A 377 -7.62 -14.63 -43.47
CA TYR A 377 -7.89 -14.73 -44.89
C TYR A 377 -6.60 -14.87 -45.71
N MET A 378 -5.56 -14.08 -45.43
CA MET A 378 -4.27 -14.18 -46.13
C MET A 378 -3.56 -15.52 -45.92
N VAL A 379 -3.70 -16.14 -44.74
CA VAL A 379 -2.99 -17.37 -44.39
C VAL A 379 -3.75 -18.63 -44.84
N PHE A 380 -5.07 -18.64 -44.67
CA PHE A 380 -5.90 -19.83 -44.90
C PHE A 380 -6.76 -19.76 -46.16
N ASP A 381 -6.76 -18.63 -46.88
CA ASP A 381 -7.56 -18.36 -48.09
C ASP A 381 -9.05 -18.71 -47.91
N SER A 382 -9.58 -18.46 -46.70
CA SER A 382 -10.94 -18.86 -46.31
C SER A 382 -11.72 -17.70 -45.71
N TRP A 383 -12.64 -17.16 -46.50
CA TRP A 383 -13.60 -16.13 -46.06
C TRP A 383 -14.49 -16.59 -44.89
N PRO A 384 -15.04 -17.82 -44.89
CA PRO A 384 -15.81 -18.31 -43.75
C PRO A 384 -15.01 -18.30 -42.45
N LEU A 385 -13.76 -18.77 -42.48
CA LEU A 385 -12.89 -18.82 -41.30
C LEU A 385 -12.53 -17.42 -40.80
N ALA A 386 -12.25 -16.49 -41.72
CA ALA A 386 -11.98 -15.09 -41.41
C ALA A 386 -13.18 -14.39 -40.73
N LEU A 387 -14.41 -14.66 -41.19
CA LEU A 387 -15.61 -14.09 -40.58
C LEU A 387 -15.91 -14.70 -39.21
N ILE A 388 -15.75 -16.01 -39.07
CA ILE A 388 -15.92 -16.73 -37.80
C ILE A 388 -14.98 -16.19 -36.73
N ILE A 389 -13.68 -16.02 -37.05
CA ILE A 389 -12.72 -15.50 -36.08
C ILE A 389 -13.01 -14.03 -35.70
N CYS A 390 -13.45 -13.21 -36.66
CA CYS A 390 -13.86 -11.83 -36.40
C CYS A 390 -14.99 -11.77 -35.36
N CYS A 391 -16.05 -12.54 -35.60
CA CYS A 391 -17.20 -12.61 -34.70
C CYS A 391 -16.82 -13.19 -33.33
N ALA A 392 -15.97 -14.22 -33.30
CA ALA A 392 -15.52 -14.82 -32.05
C ALA A 392 -14.69 -13.86 -31.21
N ILE A 393 -13.75 -13.12 -31.81
CA ILE A 393 -12.96 -12.10 -31.11
C ILE A 393 -13.87 -11.00 -30.58
N PHE A 394 -14.84 -10.56 -31.38
CA PHE A 394 -15.79 -9.54 -30.95
C PHE A 394 -16.60 -10.00 -29.72
N LEU A 395 -17.19 -11.19 -29.78
CA LEU A 395 -17.97 -11.76 -28.67
C LEU A 395 -17.10 -12.01 -27.43
N ASN A 396 -15.89 -12.56 -27.61
CA ASN A 396 -14.96 -12.79 -26.52
C ASN A 396 -14.53 -11.47 -25.86
N SER A 397 -14.29 -10.41 -26.64
CA SER A 397 -13.95 -9.09 -26.11
C SER A 397 -15.07 -8.51 -25.24
N LEU A 398 -16.33 -8.68 -25.65
CA LEU A 398 -17.48 -8.24 -24.84
C LEU A 398 -17.57 -9.02 -23.52
N ALA A 399 -17.39 -10.34 -23.59
CA ALA A 399 -17.37 -11.19 -22.40
C ALA A 399 -16.22 -10.82 -21.46
N ALA A 400 -15.04 -10.54 -22.00
CA ALA A 400 -13.86 -10.12 -21.26
C ALA A 400 -14.07 -8.78 -20.53
N ALA A 401 -14.69 -7.79 -21.17
CA ALA A 401 -15.01 -6.51 -20.50
C ALA A 401 -16.09 -6.65 -19.43
N ALA A 402 -17.14 -7.44 -19.70
CA ALA A 402 -18.20 -7.69 -18.73
C ALA A 402 -17.65 -8.42 -17.50
N SER A 403 -16.92 -9.52 -17.71
CA SER A 403 -16.32 -10.32 -16.64
C SER A 403 -15.21 -9.56 -15.91
N GLY A 404 -14.31 -8.87 -16.60
CA GLY A 404 -13.26 -8.04 -16.00
C GLY A 404 -13.80 -6.94 -15.09
N THR A 405 -15.00 -6.42 -15.36
CA THR A 405 -15.64 -5.43 -14.49
C THR A 405 -16.42 -6.07 -13.33
N LEU A 406 -17.14 -7.16 -13.59
CA LEU A 406 -18.05 -7.78 -12.62
C LEU A 406 -17.33 -8.70 -11.62
N ILE A 407 -16.33 -9.45 -12.06
CA ILE A 407 -15.60 -10.42 -11.23
C ILE A 407 -15.04 -9.75 -9.97
N PRO A 408 -14.28 -8.64 -10.04
CA PRO A 408 -13.72 -8.00 -8.85
C PRO A 408 -14.78 -7.61 -7.83
N PHE A 409 -15.92 -7.11 -8.33
CA PHE A 409 -17.02 -6.69 -7.48
C PHE A 409 -17.68 -7.89 -6.78
N THR A 410 -17.87 -9.00 -7.49
CA THR A 410 -18.44 -10.23 -6.93
C THR A 410 -17.52 -10.88 -5.91
N LEU A 411 -16.21 -10.96 -6.18
CA LEU A 411 -15.23 -11.53 -5.26
C LEU A 411 -15.18 -10.73 -3.95
N LYS A 412 -15.16 -9.39 -4.02
CA LYS A 412 -15.22 -8.52 -2.84
C LYS A 412 -16.47 -8.79 -1.98
N LYS A 413 -17.62 -9.04 -2.60
CA LYS A 413 -18.87 -9.37 -1.88
C LYS A 413 -18.78 -10.71 -1.11
N PHE A 414 -17.98 -11.64 -1.61
CA PHE A 414 -17.72 -12.93 -0.95
C PHE A 414 -16.51 -12.89 0.01
N ASN A 415 -15.95 -11.71 0.29
CA ASN A 415 -14.71 -11.55 1.06
C ASN A 415 -13.50 -12.32 0.47
N ILE A 416 -13.50 -12.54 -0.85
CA ILE A 416 -12.38 -13.10 -1.59
C ILE A 416 -11.63 -11.93 -2.22
N ASP A 417 -10.30 -11.97 -2.16
CA ASP A 417 -9.46 -10.93 -2.74
C ASP A 417 -9.60 -10.88 -4.28
N PRO A 418 -10.14 -9.79 -4.85
CA PRO A 418 -10.30 -9.61 -6.29
C PRO A 418 -9.01 -9.71 -7.08
N ALA A 419 -7.88 -9.32 -6.50
CA ALA A 419 -6.68 -9.14 -7.27
C ALA A 419 -5.88 -10.44 -7.41
N VAL A 420 -5.99 -11.33 -6.42
CA VAL A 420 -5.42 -12.67 -6.46
C VAL A 420 -6.27 -13.61 -7.33
N ALA A 421 -7.58 -13.68 -7.06
CA ALA A 421 -8.47 -14.62 -7.75
C ALA A 421 -9.00 -14.09 -9.10
N GLY A 422 -9.03 -12.76 -9.27
CA GLY A 422 -9.68 -12.13 -10.42
C GLY A 422 -9.08 -12.55 -11.75
N SER A 423 -7.75 -12.62 -11.86
CA SER A 423 -7.08 -13.01 -13.11
C SER A 423 -7.37 -14.45 -13.49
N VAL A 424 -7.31 -15.40 -12.54
CA VAL A 424 -7.59 -16.82 -12.81
C VAL A 424 -9.04 -17.02 -13.23
N VAL A 425 -9.99 -16.45 -12.49
CA VAL A 425 -11.42 -16.57 -12.81
C VAL A 425 -11.73 -15.89 -14.14
N LEU A 426 -11.14 -14.72 -14.40
CA LEU A 426 -11.29 -14.00 -15.67
C LEU A 426 -10.82 -14.86 -16.84
N THR A 427 -9.59 -15.37 -16.82
CA THR A 427 -9.04 -16.17 -17.91
C THR A 427 -9.91 -17.39 -18.18
N THR A 428 -10.42 -18.03 -17.13
CA THR A 428 -11.35 -19.15 -17.25
C THR A 428 -12.62 -18.76 -18.00
N VAL A 429 -13.23 -17.63 -17.64
CA VAL A 429 -14.45 -17.14 -18.29
C VAL A 429 -14.18 -16.77 -19.75
N THR A 430 -13.07 -16.08 -20.04
CA THR A 430 -12.71 -15.70 -21.42
C THR A 430 -12.35 -16.91 -22.28
N ASP A 431 -11.73 -17.94 -21.71
CA ASP A 431 -11.42 -19.16 -22.44
C ASP A 431 -12.69 -19.97 -22.73
N VAL A 432 -13.55 -20.16 -21.72
CA VAL A 432 -14.84 -20.85 -21.89
C VAL A 432 -15.72 -20.15 -22.94
N VAL A 433 -15.90 -18.83 -22.81
CA VAL A 433 -16.75 -18.08 -23.74
C VAL A 433 -16.09 -17.95 -25.11
N GLY A 434 -14.78 -17.73 -25.16
CA GLY A 434 -14.01 -17.61 -26.39
C GLY A 434 -14.03 -18.90 -27.21
N PHE A 435 -13.70 -20.04 -26.60
CA PHE A 435 -13.74 -21.34 -27.27
C PHE A 435 -15.15 -21.73 -27.67
N PHE A 436 -16.14 -21.53 -26.79
CA PHE A 436 -17.53 -21.83 -27.11
C PHE A 436 -18.03 -20.99 -28.30
N ALA A 437 -17.77 -19.67 -28.30
CA ALA A 437 -18.18 -18.80 -29.39
C ALA A 437 -17.45 -19.17 -30.70
N PHE A 438 -16.14 -19.39 -30.65
CA PHE A 438 -15.35 -19.67 -31.84
C PHE A 438 -15.68 -21.03 -32.47
N LEU A 439 -15.66 -22.10 -31.66
CA LEU A 439 -15.94 -23.46 -32.13
C LEU A 439 -17.42 -23.64 -32.43
N GLY A 440 -18.32 -23.00 -31.68
CA GLY A 440 -19.75 -23.01 -31.96
C GLY A 440 -20.10 -22.34 -33.29
N LEU A 441 -19.48 -21.18 -33.59
CA LEU A 441 -19.61 -20.57 -34.92
C LEU A 441 -19.00 -21.46 -36.01
N GLY A 442 -17.84 -22.08 -35.74
CA GLY A 442 -17.25 -23.09 -36.64
C GLY A 442 -18.21 -24.24 -36.95
N ALA A 443 -18.86 -24.79 -35.93
CA ALA A 443 -19.82 -25.88 -36.06
C ALA A 443 -21.07 -25.51 -36.87
N ILE A 444 -21.54 -24.26 -36.76
CA ILE A 444 -22.75 -23.79 -37.46
C ILE A 444 -22.46 -23.46 -38.93
N PHE A 445 -21.26 -22.95 -39.24
CA PHE A 445 -20.97 -22.36 -40.55
C PHE A 445 -20.01 -23.17 -41.43
N LEU A 446 -19.27 -24.15 -40.88
CA LEU A 446 -18.29 -24.95 -41.63
C LEU A 446 -18.64 -26.44 -41.74
N ILE A 447 -19.66 -26.90 -41.00
CA ILE A 447 -20.19 -28.27 -40.98
C ILE A 447 -21.67 -28.19 -41.29
#